data_AF-A0A7X4Z3M8-F1
#
_entry.id   AF-A0A7X4Z3M8-F1
#
_cell.length_a   1.000
_cell.length_b   1.000
_cell.length_c   1.000
_cell.angle_alpha   90.00
_cell.angle_beta   90.00
_cell.angle_gamma   90.00
#
_symmetry.space_group_name_H-M   'P 1'
#
loop_
_entity.id
_entity.type
_entity.pdbx_description
1 polymer ?
#
loop_
_entity_poly.entity_id
_entity_poly.type
_entity_poly.pdbx_seq_one_letter_code
_entity_poly.pdbx_strand_id
1 'polypeptide(L)' 'MTVREIATAEEFGLKENTIFKKIKDFENSGYIGRGLKEGRADTFFITPEGCKCLEKERGKS' A
#
# COMPACT_ATOMS: atom_id res chain seq x y z
N MET A 1 0.24 8.01 -0.25
CA MET A 1 1.35 7.96 -1.21
C MET A 1 0.86 7.45 -2.56
N THR A 2 1.38 7.95 -3.68
CA THR A 2 1.15 7.36 -5.00
C THR A 2 1.91 6.04 -5.14
N VAL A 3 1.55 5.21 -6.11
CA VAL A 3 2.28 3.95 -6.39
C VAL A 3 3.74 4.21 -6.72
N ARG A 4 4.02 5.29 -7.47
CA ARG A 4 5.38 5.71 -7.78
C ARG A 4 6.15 6.08 -6.52
N GLU A 5 5.57 6.91 -5.65
CA GLU A 5 6.17 7.27 -4.36
C GLU A 5 6.48 6.03 -3.52
N ILE A 6 5.56 5.05 -3.49
CA ILE A 6 5.77 3.78 -2.78
C ILE A 6 6.91 2.98 -3.41
N ALA A 7 6.88 2.78 -4.73
CA ALA A 7 7.91 2.00 -5.44
C ALA A 7 9.31 2.60 -5.33
N THR A 8 9.42 3.91 -5.12
CA THR A 8 10.70 4.62 -4.91
C THR A 8 11.09 4.77 -3.44
N ALA A 9 10.19 4.48 -2.49
CA ALA A 9 10.47 4.66 -1.07
C ALA A 9 11.54 3.68 -0.59
N GLU A 10 11.53 2.45 -1.12
CA GLU A 10 12.46 1.38 -0.78
C GLU A 10 12.71 0.48 -2.01
N GLU A 11 13.86 -0.20 -2.05
CA GLU A 11 14.16 -1.15 -3.13
C GLU A 11 13.48 -2.49 -2.85
N PHE A 12 12.26 -2.65 -3.36
CA PHE A 12 11.49 -3.89 -3.22
C PHE A 12 11.97 -5.02 -4.14
N GLY A 13 12.82 -4.74 -5.13
CA GLY A 13 13.13 -5.67 -6.22
C GLY A 13 11.91 -6.02 -7.10
N LEU A 14 10.83 -5.25 -6.99
CA LEU A 14 9.57 -5.46 -7.71
C LEU A 14 9.34 -4.34 -8.73
N LYS A 15 8.80 -4.71 -9.90
CA LYS A 15 8.33 -3.74 -10.88
C LYS A 15 7.12 -2.98 -10.33
N GLU A 16 6.98 -1.72 -10.72
CA GLU A 16 5.89 -0.84 -10.29
C GLU A 16 4.49 -1.45 -10.52
N ASN A 17 4.29 -2.14 -11.64
CA ASN A 17 3.03 -2.83 -11.94
C ASN A 17 2.70 -3.97 -10.96
N THR A 18 3.71 -4.67 -10.45
CA THR A 18 3.56 -5.73 -9.43
C THR A 18 3.23 -5.12 -8.08
N ILE A 19 3.87 -3.99 -7.73
CA ILE A 19 3.56 -3.23 -6.52
C ILE A 19 2.11 -2.74 -6.58
N PHE A 20 1.67 -2.19 -7.72
CA PHE A 20 0.28 -1.77 -7.92
C PHE A 20 -0.72 -2.92 -7.70
N LYS A 21 -0.46 -4.10 -8.27
CA LYS A 21 -1.32 -5.28 -8.07
C LYS A 21 -1.43 -5.66 -6.60
N LYS A 22 -0.31 -5.70 -5.87
CA LYS A 22 -0.30 -5.99 -4.43
C LYS A 22 -1.08 -4.94 -3.63
N ILE A 23 -0.92 -3.65 -3.96
CA ILE A 23 -1.68 -2.57 -3.33
C ILE A 23 -3.19 -2.78 -3.54
N LYS A 24 -3.62 -3.16 -4.75
CA LYS A 24 -5.02 -3.47 -5.04
C LYS A 24 -5.52 -4.69 -4.26
N ASP A 25 -4.71 -5.73 -4.09
CA ASP A 25 -5.07 -6.90 -3.28
C ASP A 25 -5.24 -6.53 -1.80
N PHE A 26 -4.37 -5.66 -1.28
CA PHE A 26 -4.49 -5.14 0.09
C PHE A 26 -5.67 -4.17 0.26
N GLU A 27 -6.00 -3.39 -0.77
CA GLU A 27 -7.20 -2.55 -0.80
C GLU A 27 -8.47 -3.41 -0.75
N ASN A 28 -8.55 -4.46 -1.58
CA ASN A 28 -9.66 -5.41 -1.58
C ASN A 28 -9.80 -6.16 -0.25
N SER A 29 -8.68 -6.35 0.46
CA SER A 29 -8.65 -6.97 1.80
C SER A 29 -8.98 -5.99 2.93
N GLY A 30 -9.17 -4.69 2.64
CA GLY A 30 -9.47 -3.66 3.61
C GLY A 30 -8.26 -3.14 4.40
N TYR A 31 -7.03 -3.54 4.04
CA TYR A 31 -5.80 -3.10 4.71
C TYR A 31 -5.26 -1.78 4.17
N ILE A 32 -5.61 -1.45 2.92
CA ILE A 32 -5.24 -0.19 2.27
C ILE A 32 -6.52 0.56 1.88
N GLY A 33 -6.54 1.86 2.14
CA GLY A 33 -7.52 2.79 1.62
C GLY A 33 -6.96 3.57 0.44
N ARG A 34 -7.87 4.07 -0.41
CA ARG A 34 -7.54 4.91 -1.56
C ARG A 34 -8.17 6.30 -1.41
N GLY A 35 -7.38 7.32 -1.71
CA GLY A 35 -7.78 8.72 -1.79
C GLY A 35 -7.29 9.35 -3.08
N LEU A 36 -7.67 10.61 -3.32
CA LEU A 36 -7.25 11.38 -4.49
C LEU A 36 -6.41 12.58 -4.03
N LYS A 37 -5.20 12.72 -4.58
CA LYS A 37 -4.39 13.92 -4.42
C LYS A 37 -4.71 14.89 -5.56
N GLU A 38 -5.13 16.10 -5.17
CA GLU A 38 -5.55 17.17 -6.08
C GLU A 38 -6.62 16.73 -7.11
N GLY A 39 -7.44 15.73 -6.76
CA GLY A 39 -8.48 15.19 -7.64
C GLY A 39 -7.97 14.44 -8.88
N ARG A 40 -6.66 14.22 -9.01
CA ARG A 40 -6.05 13.66 -10.23
C ARG A 40 -5.31 12.35 -10.00
N ALA A 41 -4.54 12.26 -8.92
CA ALA A 41 -3.67 11.11 -8.67
C ALA A 41 -4.22 10.21 -7.57
N ASP A 42 -4.32 8.90 -7.86
CA ASP A 42 -4.60 7.90 -6.85
C ASP A 42 -3.49 7.90 -5.79
N THR A 43 -3.91 8.00 -4.54
CA THR A 43 -3.04 7.87 -3.37
C THR A 43 -3.55 6.79 -2.45
N PHE A 44 -2.63 6.09 -1.82
CA PHE A 44 -2.88 4.95 -0.96
C PHE A 44 -2.39 5.26 0.46
N PHE A 45 -3.13 4.77 1.45
CA PHE A 45 -2.81 4.89 2.86
C PHE A 45 -3.20 3.60 3.59
N ILE A 46 -2.48 3.27 4.66
CA ILE A 46 -2.81 2.10 5.48
C ILE A 46 -4.04 2.39 6.34
N THR A 47 -4.96 1.44 6.43
CA THR A 47 -6.15 1.54 7.29
C THR A 47 -5.80 1.11 8.72
N PRO A 48 -6.65 1.40 9.73
CA PRO A 48 -6.48 0.85 11.07
C PRO A 48 -6.39 -0.69 11.08
N GLU A 49 -7.16 -1.36 10.23
CA GLU A 49 -7.14 -2.82 10.05
C GLU A 49 -5.80 -3.28 9.46
N GLY A 50 -5.26 -2.53 8.49
CA GLY A 50 -3.92 -2.75 7.94
C GLY A 50 -2.83 -2.63 8.98
N CYS A 51 -2.89 -1.62 9.87
CA CYS A 51 -1.94 -1.46 10.97
C CYS A 51 -1.98 -2.66 11.93
N LYS A 52 -3.17 -3.11 12.33
CA LYS A 52 -3.34 -4.31 13.18
C LYS A 52 -2.78 -5.57 12.52
N CYS A 53 -2.94 -5.70 11.20
CA CYS A 53 -2.37 -6.81 10.44
C CYS A 53 -0.83 -6.74 10.47
N LEU A 54 -0.25 -5.56 10.20
CA LEU A 54 1.19 -5.36 10.23
C LEU A 54 1.81 -5.67 11.60
N GLU A 55 1.18 -5.24 12.70
CA GLU A 55 1.62 -5.56 14.05
C GLU A 55 1.66 -7.08 14.32
N LYS A 56 0.64 -7.81 13.85
CA LYS A 56 0.60 -9.27 13.96
C LYS A 56 1.72 -9.94 13.18
N GLU A 57 2.04 -9.47 11.98
CA GLU A 57 3.14 -10.04 11.18
C GLU A 57 4.51 -9.70 11.77
N ARG A 58 4.71 -8.50 12.30
CA ARG A 58 5.95 -8.10 12.98
C ARG A 58 6.20 -8.86 14.28
N GLY A 59 5.14 -9.21 15.02
CA GLY A 59 5.25 -10.03 16.22
C GLY A 59 5.51 -11.52 15.97
N LYS A 60 5.46 -11.96 14.71
CA LYS A 60 5.81 -13.34 14.29
C LYS A 60 7.26 -13.48 13.81
N SER A 61 8.02 -12.37 13.81
CA SER A 61 9.41 -12.28 13.32
C SER A 61 10.41 -12.66 14.39
#